data_AF-A0AAW2GF82-F1
#
_entry.id   AF-A0AAW2GF82-F1
#
_cell.length_a   1.000
_cell.length_b   1.000
_cell.length_c   1.000
_cell.angle_alpha   90.00
_cell.angle_beta   90.00
_cell.angle_gamma   90.00
#
_symmetry.space_group_name_H-M   'P 1'
#
loop_
_entity.id
_entity.type
_entity.pdbx_description
1 polymer ?
#
loop_
_entity_poly.entity_id
_entity_poly.type
_entity_poly.pdbx_seq_one_letter_code
_entity_poly.pdbx_strand_id
1 'polypeptide(L)'
;MESSTTKIENSKRSSYIDWEEYFMAIAFLSAKRSKDPNTQVGACIVNNDKRIVGIGYNGMPTGCSDDEFPWKKGPHTSLDAKYLYGTVIYFCFYYLYIYFFFGKYV
;
A
#
# COMPACT_ATOMS: atom_id res chain seq x y z
N MET A 1 3.24 43.39 -40.21
CA MET A 1 3.67 42.07 -39.70
C MET A 1 3.11 41.97 -38.30
N GLU A 2 1.93 41.37 -38.18
CA GLU A 2 1.25 41.24 -36.89
C GLU A 2 1.87 40.07 -36.15
N SER A 3 2.52 40.36 -35.02
CA SER A 3 3.14 39.40 -34.13
C SER A 3 2.06 38.50 -33.57
N SER A 4 2.02 37.25 -34.04
CA SER A 4 1.19 36.18 -33.50
C SER A 4 1.64 35.88 -32.06
N THR A 5 1.04 36.57 -31.10
CA THR A 5 1.11 36.20 -29.69
C THR A 5 0.56 34.78 -29.55
N THR A 6 1.45 33.81 -29.31
CA THR A 6 1.08 32.45 -28.90
C THR A 6 0.28 32.56 -27.61
N LYS A 7 -1.05 32.41 -27.71
CA LYS A 7 -1.91 32.23 -26.54
C LYS A 7 -1.40 30.98 -25.82
N ILE A 8 -0.79 31.17 -24.66
CA ILE A 8 -0.52 30.06 -23.74
C ILE A 8 -1.90 29.58 -23.30
N GLU A 9 -2.39 28.52 -23.93
CA GLU A 9 -3.64 27.89 -23.53
C GLU A 9 -3.49 27.40 -22.10
N ASN A 10 -4.27 27.98 -21.19
CA ASN A 10 -4.32 27.60 -19.79
C ASN A 10 -5.18 26.34 -19.62
N SER A 11 -4.80 25.26 -20.30
CA SER A 11 -5.52 23.98 -20.30
C SER A 11 -4.82 22.96 -19.40
N LYS A 12 -5.62 22.23 -18.60
CA LYS A 12 -5.10 21.13 -17.79
C LYS A 12 -4.73 19.96 -18.69
N ARG A 13 -3.63 19.27 -18.38
CA ARG A 13 -3.27 18.00 -19.03
C ARG A 13 -4.46 17.04 -18.95
N SER A 14 -4.74 16.29 -20.01
CA SER A 14 -5.87 15.34 -20.07
C SER A 14 -5.53 13.94 -19.54
N SER A 15 -4.25 13.61 -19.40
CA SER A 15 -3.76 12.25 -19.09
C SER A 15 -3.30 12.03 -17.64
N TYR A 16 -3.84 12.77 -16.66
CA TYR A 16 -3.51 12.54 -15.25
C TYR A 16 -4.40 11.45 -14.65
N ILE A 17 -3.82 10.67 -13.75
CA ILE A 17 -4.52 9.61 -13.02
C ILE A 17 -5.47 10.20 -11.98
N ASP A 18 -6.55 9.50 -11.71
CA ASP A 18 -7.48 9.86 -10.65
C ASP A 18 -6.92 9.51 -9.26
N TRP A 19 -7.51 10.08 -8.22
CA TRP A 19 -7.07 9.89 -6.83
C TRP A 19 -7.15 8.44 -6.38
N GLU A 20 -8.24 7.75 -6.73
CA GLU A 20 -8.49 6.36 -6.41
C GLU A 20 -7.43 5.46 -7.05
N GLU A 21 -7.09 5.72 -8.32
CA GLU A 21 -6.03 5.00 -9.04
C GLU A 21 -4.66 5.27 -8.40
N TYR A 22 -4.38 6.53 -8.05
CA TYR A 22 -3.17 6.91 -7.33
C TYR A 22 -3.03 6.18 -5.99
N PHE A 23 -4.06 6.18 -5.14
CA PHE A 23 -3.98 5.54 -3.82
C PHE A 23 -3.91 4.01 -3.92
N MET A 24 -4.61 3.41 -4.90
CA MET A 24 -4.49 1.99 -5.17
C MET A 24 -3.10 1.62 -5.67
N ALA A 25 -2.48 2.45 -6.52
CA ALA A 25 -1.10 2.25 -6.97
C ALA A 25 -0.11 2.31 -5.80
N ILE A 26 -0.30 3.20 -4.83
CA ILE A 26 0.51 3.25 -3.61
C ILE A 26 0.33 1.99 -2.75
N ALA A 27 -0.90 1.49 -2.58
CA ALA A 27 -1.15 0.24 -1.87
C ALA A 27 -0.46 -0.95 -2.57
N PHE A 28 -0.55 -1.01 -3.90
CA PHE A 28 0.14 -2.02 -4.71
C PHE A 28 1.66 -1.96 -4.58
N LEU A 29 2.25 -0.77 -4.67
CA LEU A 29 3.69 -0.57 -4.47
C LEU A 29 4.13 -0.95 -3.05
N SER A 30 3.29 -0.64 -2.06
CA SER A 30 3.54 -1.04 -0.66
C SER A 30 3.56 -2.56 -0.52
N ALA A 31 2.66 -3.28 -1.21
CA ALA A 31 2.64 -4.74 -1.19
C ALA A 31 3.97 -5.35 -1.67
N LYS A 32 4.66 -4.72 -2.65
CA LYS A 32 5.97 -5.17 -3.15
C LYS A 32 7.10 -5.11 -2.13
N ARG A 33 6.89 -4.45 -0.98
CA ARG A 33 7.84 -4.45 0.15
C ARG A 33 7.71 -5.71 1.03
N SER A 34 6.62 -6.45 0.90
CA SER A 34 6.41 -7.70 1.62
C SER A 34 7.46 -8.74 1.21
N LYS A 35 8.07 -9.37 2.21
CA LYS A 35 9.00 -10.50 2.02
C LYS A 35 8.30 -11.86 2.06
N ASP A 36 6.99 -11.86 2.26
CA ASP A 36 6.21 -13.10 2.27
C ASP A 36 6.20 -13.72 0.86
N PRO A 37 6.69 -14.96 0.69
CA PRO A 37 6.71 -15.61 -0.62
C PRO A 37 5.33 -16.05 -1.11
N ASN A 38 4.30 -16.06 -0.25
CA ASN A 38 2.99 -16.61 -0.60
C ASN A 38 1.92 -15.54 -0.89
N THR A 39 1.95 -14.42 -0.17
CA THR A 39 0.92 -13.38 -0.26
C THR A 39 1.53 -12.00 -0.06
N GLN A 40 1.26 -11.08 -0.97
CA GLN A 40 1.71 -9.70 -0.85
C GLN A 40 0.50 -8.79 -0.72
N VAL A 41 0.37 -8.17 0.44
CA VAL A 41 -0.73 -7.27 0.79
C VAL A 41 -0.16 -5.92 1.12
N GLY A 42 -0.77 -4.88 0.58
CA GLY A 42 -0.44 -3.49 0.87
C GLY A 42 -1.68 -2.69 1.22
N ALA A 43 -1.49 -1.66 2.04
CA ALA A 43 -2.54 -0.78 2.50
C ALA A 43 -2.09 0.69 2.36
N CYS A 44 -3.02 1.56 1.97
CA CYS A 44 -2.85 3.01 1.96
C CYS A 44 -4.03 3.64 2.69
N ILE A 45 -3.75 4.45 3.71
CA ILE A 45 -4.74 5.13 4.53
C ILE A 45 -4.71 6.62 4.19
N VAL A 46 -5.88 7.16 3.84
CA VAL A 46 -6.04 8.51 3.32
C VAL A 46 -7.11 9.23 4.13
N ASN A 47 -6.86 10.51 4.45
CA ASN A 47 -7.85 11.36 5.11
C ASN A 47 -8.81 12.05 4.11
N ASN A 48 -9.79 12.78 4.62
CA ASN A 48 -10.77 13.51 3.78
C ASN A 48 -10.13 14.58 2.88
N ASP A 49 -8.93 15.08 3.23
CA ASP A 49 -8.18 16.05 2.42
C ASP A 49 -7.34 15.40 1.33
N LYS A 50 -7.54 14.10 1.07
CA LYS A 50 -6.77 13.29 0.10
C LYS A 50 -5.27 13.24 0.43
N ARG A 51 -4.93 13.30 1.72
CA ARG A 51 -3.55 13.15 2.21
C ARG A 51 -3.35 11.75 2.75
N ILE A 52 -2.23 11.14 2.36
CA ILE A 52 -1.81 9.86 2.90
C ILE A 52 -1.37 10.07 4.35
N VAL A 53 -2.05 9.39 5.27
CA VAL A 53 -1.73 9.43 6.72
C VAL A 53 -1.09 8.14 7.21
N GLY A 54 -1.09 7.09 6.39
CA GLY A 54 -0.40 5.83 6.69
C GLY A 54 -0.28 4.95 5.46
N ILE A 55 0.79 4.16 5.41
CA ILE A 55 1.00 3.09 4.45
C ILE A 55 1.45 1.84 5.21
N GLY A 56 1.11 0.66 4.68
CA GLY A 56 1.47 -0.59 5.33
C GLY A 56 1.55 -1.75 4.35
N TYR A 57 2.20 -2.82 4.77
CA TYR A 57 2.25 -4.09 4.06
C TYR A 57 2.39 -5.24 5.06
N ASN A 58 2.09 -6.47 4.64
CA ASN A 58 2.25 -7.63 5.51
C ASN A 58 3.75 -7.97 5.68
N GLY A 59 4.19 -8.17 6.92
CA GLY A 59 5.56 -8.53 7.26
C GLY A 59 5.70 -8.94 8.71
N MET A 60 6.92 -9.37 9.08
CA MET A 60 7.28 -9.64 10.47
C MET A 60 7.37 -8.33 11.27
N PRO A 61 7.21 -8.38 12.61
CA PRO A 61 7.37 -7.20 13.46
C PRO A 61 8.76 -6.58 13.34
N THR A 62 8.86 -5.27 13.57
CA THR A 62 10.14 -4.57 13.53
C THR A 62 11.13 -5.15 14.54
N GLY A 63 12.35 -5.46 14.10
CA GLY A 63 13.40 -6.06 14.93
C GLY A 63 13.47 -7.57 14.87
N CYS A 64 12.51 -8.24 14.23
CA CYS A 64 12.62 -9.65 13.88
C CYS A 64 13.38 -9.80 12.55
N SER A 65 14.46 -10.59 12.54
CA SER A 65 15.20 -10.89 11.32
C SER A 65 14.36 -11.80 10.41
N ASP A 66 14.12 -11.37 9.18
CA ASP A 66 13.34 -12.15 8.20
C ASP A 66 14.02 -13.45 7.77
N ASP A 67 15.29 -13.64 8.12
CA ASP A 67 16.09 -14.85 7.88
C ASP A 67 16.03 -15.85 9.04
N GLU A 68 15.68 -15.37 10.25
CA GLU A 68 15.62 -16.20 11.46
C GLU A 68 14.21 -16.75 11.71
N PHE A 69 13.17 -16.04 11.25
CA PHE A 69 11.78 -16.43 11.50
C PHE A 69 11.13 -17.15 10.31
N PRO A 70 10.44 -18.28 10.55
CA PRO A 70 9.87 -19.08 9.48
C PRO A 70 8.68 -18.39 8.79
N TRP A 71 8.80 -18.18 7.47
CA TRP A 71 7.68 -17.78 6.60
C TRP A 71 6.69 -18.92 6.32
N LYS A 72 6.93 -20.11 6.89
CA LYS A 72 6.14 -21.32 6.63
C LYS A 72 4.76 -21.22 7.29
N LYS A 73 3.76 -21.79 6.60
CA LYS A 73 2.42 -22.01 7.15
C LYS A 73 2.49 -23.25 8.06
N GLY A 74 2.53 -23.04 9.37
CA GLY A 74 2.42 -24.10 10.38
C GLY A 74 1.04 -24.11 11.06
N PRO A 75 0.72 -25.13 11.88
CA PRO A 75 -0.48 -25.13 12.71
C PRO A 75 -0.49 -23.92 13.65
N HIS A 76 -1.67 -23.32 13.90
CA HIS A 76 -1.83 -22.09 14.72
C HIS A 76 -1.30 -22.21 16.16
N THR A 77 -0.95 -23.42 16.61
CA THR A 77 -0.43 -23.74 17.94
C THR A 77 1.10 -23.81 18.02
N SER A 78 1.81 -23.83 16.88
CA SER A 78 3.28 -23.88 16.85
C SER A 78 3.87 -22.49 16.70
N LEU A 79 4.89 -22.15 17.50
CA LEU A 79 5.70 -20.93 17.37
C LEU A 79 6.39 -20.80 16.01
N ASP A 80 6.40 -21.86 15.20
CA ASP A 80 6.91 -21.90 13.82
C ASP A 80 5.89 -21.40 12.78
N ALA A 81 4.66 -21.09 13.19
CA ALA A 81 3.61 -20.63 12.30
C ALA A 81 3.62 -19.10 12.21
N LYS A 82 3.80 -18.60 10.98
CA LYS A 82 3.75 -17.17 10.62
C LYS A 82 2.54 -16.40 11.18
N TYR A 83 1.41 -17.07 11.42
CA TYR A 83 0.18 -16.44 11.91
C TYR A 83 0.29 -15.86 13.32
N LEU A 84 1.29 -16.25 14.13
CA LEU A 84 1.52 -15.68 15.46
C LEU A 84 2.25 -14.33 15.42
N TYR A 85 2.99 -14.04 14.34
CA TYR A 85 3.79 -12.81 14.17
C TYR A 85 3.26 -11.90 13.07
N GLY A 86 2.24 -12.34 12.32
CA GLY A 86 1.61 -11.54 11.28
C GLY A 86 1.03 -10.25 11.85
N THR A 87 1.42 -9.12 11.26
CA THR A 87 1.01 -7.78 11.72
C THR A 87 -0.53 -7.67 11.72
N VAL A 88 -1.12 -7.57 12.92
CA VAL A 88 -2.52 -7.20 13.10
C VAL A 88 -2.59 -5.68 13.10
N ILE A 89 -3.05 -5.11 11.98
CA ILE A 89 -3.27 -3.66 11.88
C ILE A 89 -4.66 -3.36 12.45
N TYR A 90 -4.76 -3.02 13.73
CA TYR A 90 -5.95 -2.39 14.30
C TYR A 90 -5.89 -0.89 14.01
N PHE A 91 -6.69 -0.40 13.07
CA PHE A 91 -6.98 1.02 12.96
C PHE A 91 -8.48 1.25 13.05
N CYS A 92 -8.93 1.78 14.20
CA CYS A 92 -10.26 2.34 14.37
C CYS A 92 -10.14 3.86 14.21
N PHE A 93 -10.48 4.38 13.03
CA PHE A 93 -10.64 5.81 12.82
C PHE A 93 -11.87 6.05 11.94
N TYR A 94 -12.86 6.77 12.49
CA TYR A 94 -14.17 7.01 11.86
C TYR A 94 -14.14 7.92 10.62
N TYR A 95 -12.96 8.41 10.17
CA TYR A 95 -12.82 9.39 9.10
C TYR A 95 -11.66 9.12 8.14
N LEU A 96 -11.24 7.86 7.99
CA LEU A 96 -10.17 7.47 7.10
C LEU A 96 -10.66 6.51 6.02
N TYR A 97 -10.24 6.75 4.78
CA TYR A 97 -10.40 5.81 3.68
C TYR A 97 -9.19 4.86 3.68
N ILE A 98 -9.44 3.56 3.58
CA ILE A 98 -8.40 2.54 3.53
C ILE A 98 -8.48 1.80 2.20
N TYR A 99 -7.40 1.86 1.44
CA TYR A 99 -7.22 1.15 0.18
C TYR A 99 -6.34 -0.06 0.43
N PHE A 100 -6.86 -1.26 0.19
CA PHE A 100 -6.10 -2.51 0.28
C PHE A 100 -5.86 -3.12 -1.08
N PHE A 101 -4.65 -3.63 -1.29
CA PHE A 101 -4.32 -4.51 -2.39
C PHE A 101 -4.05 -5.92 -1.86
N PHE A 102 -4.71 -6.93 -2.44
CA PHE A 102 -4.50 -8.35 -2.13
C PHE A 102 -3.95 -9.05 -3.37
N GLY A 103 -2.63 -9.20 -3.45
CA GLY A 103 -1.97 -9.92 -4.54
C GLY A 103 -1.80 -11.40 -4.19
N LYS A 104 -2.43 -12.29 -4.97
CA LYS A 104 -2.03 -13.71 -5.04
C LYS A 104 -0.98 -13.96 -6.13
N TYR A 105 -0.69 -12.97 -6.98
CA TYR A 105 0.12 -13.13 -8.20
C TYR A 105 0.84 -11.82 -8.56
N VAL A 106 1.64 -11.26 -7.64
CA VAL A 106 2.62 -10.21 -8.01
C VAL A 106 3.85 -10.89 -8.59
#